data_AF-A0A1M7P7D5-F1
#
_entry.id   AF-A0A1M7P7D5-F1
#
_cell.length_a   1.000
_cell.length_b   1.000
_cell.length_c   1.000
_cell.angle_alpha   90.00
_cell.angle_beta   90.00
_cell.angle_gamma   90.00
#
_symmetry.space_group_name_H-M   'P 1'
#
loop_
_entity.id
_entity.type
_entity.pdbx_description
1 polymer ?
#
loop_
_entity_poly.entity_id
_entity_poly.type
_entity_poly.pdbx_seq_one_letter_code
_entity_poly.pdbx_strand_id
1 'polypeptide(L)'
;MLANKLKSKLEKMRLLELQLFIIEFNRASQLDRSISKNSNEPKSGFRKALVKTCLALIKEMDDKTLSNVKIRKGIKNLSEKYGVSYGQAQKVINVCLKQYMFLTQKYEFATELDCPLDSTTMKGCHISHNKMCSVKEDDYKNYQNLFEKQFALKVLKDEEYDKQRINNYVGGEI
;
A
#
# COMPACT_ATOMS: atom_id res chain seq x y z
N MET A 1 -37.76 -9.74 4.00
CA MET A 1 -36.66 -10.68 4.36
C MET A 1 -35.67 -10.97 3.21
N LEU A 2 -36.10 -11.05 1.94
CA LEU A 2 -35.20 -11.28 0.79
C LEU A 2 -34.09 -10.20 0.64
N ALA A 3 -34.42 -8.94 0.91
CA ALA A 3 -33.48 -7.81 0.79
C ALA A 3 -32.27 -7.92 1.74
N ASN A 4 -32.45 -8.40 2.97
CA ASN A 4 -31.35 -8.57 3.93
C ASN A 4 -30.40 -9.71 3.54
N LYS A 5 -30.95 -10.80 2.99
CA LYS A 5 -30.14 -11.93 2.49
C LYS A 5 -29.34 -11.51 1.25
N LEU A 6 -29.94 -10.75 0.34
CA LEU A 6 -29.26 -10.23 -0.85
C LEU A 6 -28.15 -9.23 -0.47
N LYS A 7 -28.44 -8.29 0.43
CA LYS A 7 -27.44 -7.35 0.96
C LYS A 7 -26.26 -8.09 1.58
N SER A 8 -26.51 -9.09 2.43
CA SER A 8 -25.45 -9.91 3.03
C SER A 8 -24.60 -10.65 1.97
N LYS A 9 -25.22 -11.13 0.89
CA LYS A 9 -24.50 -11.77 -0.22
C LYS A 9 -23.60 -10.79 -0.97
N LEU A 10 -24.09 -9.59 -1.24
CA LEU A 10 -23.32 -8.53 -1.90
C LEU A 10 -22.14 -8.06 -1.04
N GLU A 11 -22.33 -7.92 0.28
CA GLU A 11 -21.22 -7.60 1.19
C GLU A 11 -20.14 -8.69 1.20
N LYS A 12 -20.55 -9.96 1.21
CA LYS A 12 -19.60 -11.08 1.09
C LYS A 12 -18.85 -11.03 -0.25
N MET A 13 -19.55 -10.76 -1.34
CA MET A 13 -18.93 -10.66 -2.66
C MET A 13 -17.95 -9.48 -2.73
N ARG A 14 -18.33 -8.32 -2.20
CA ARG A 14 -17.44 -7.16 -2.07
C ARG A 14 -16.15 -7.52 -1.33
N LEU A 15 -16.24 -8.23 -0.20
CA LEU A 15 -15.05 -8.68 0.53
C LEU A 15 -14.16 -9.62 -0.29
N LEU A 16 -14.74 -10.49 -1.12
CA LEU A 16 -13.97 -11.37 -2.02
C LEU A 16 -13.28 -10.57 -3.12
N GLU A 17 -13.98 -9.63 -3.76
CA GLU A 17 -13.41 -8.76 -4.80
C GLU A 17 -12.27 -7.90 -4.24
N LEU A 18 -12.42 -7.35 -3.03
CA LEU A 18 -11.35 -6.60 -2.38
C LEU A 18 -10.11 -7.48 -2.09
N GLN A 19 -10.31 -8.74 -1.69
CA GLN A 19 -9.20 -9.67 -1.51
C GLN A 19 -8.50 -9.97 -2.84
N LEU A 20 -9.26 -10.23 -3.90
CA LEU A 20 -8.72 -10.49 -5.24
C LEU A 20 -7.91 -9.28 -5.74
N PHE A 21 -8.46 -8.08 -5.59
CA PHE A 21 -7.77 -6.83 -5.89
C PHE A 21 -6.39 -6.76 -5.20
N ILE A 22 -6.32 -6.95 -3.88
CA ILE A 22 -5.05 -6.93 -3.13
C ILE A 22 -4.07 -8.01 -3.64
N ILE A 23 -4.57 -9.22 -3.92
CA ILE A 23 -3.76 -10.35 -4.39
C ILE A 23 -3.13 -10.05 -5.75
N GLU A 24 -3.91 -9.55 -6.70
CA GLU A 24 -3.43 -9.25 -8.04
C GLU A 24 -2.40 -8.10 -8.01
N PHE A 25 -2.60 -7.07 -7.17
CA PHE A 25 -1.58 -6.04 -6.97
C PHE A 25 -0.29 -6.57 -6.35
N ASN A 26 -0.39 -7.42 -5.33
CA ASN A 26 0.80 -8.02 -4.72
C ASN A 26 1.59 -8.89 -5.71
N ARG A 27 0.89 -9.62 -6.60
CA ARG A 27 1.52 -10.40 -7.67
C ARG A 27 2.20 -9.49 -8.70
N ALA A 28 1.48 -8.48 -9.21
CA ALA A 28 2.00 -7.55 -10.21
C ALA A 28 3.20 -6.74 -9.71
N SER A 29 3.21 -6.37 -8.42
CA SER A 29 4.32 -5.66 -7.79
C SER A 29 5.56 -6.52 -7.49
N GLN A 30 5.49 -7.84 -7.72
CA GLN A 30 6.58 -8.81 -7.54
C GLN A 30 7.22 -8.82 -6.14
N LEU A 31 6.57 -8.22 -5.14
CA LEU A 31 7.12 -8.10 -3.78
C LEU A 31 7.33 -9.46 -3.10
N ASP A 32 6.55 -10.46 -3.51
CA ASP A 32 6.65 -11.85 -3.09
C ASP A 32 8.00 -12.52 -3.43
N ARG A 33 8.70 -11.99 -4.45
CA ARG A 33 10.05 -12.46 -4.86
C ARG A 33 11.12 -12.04 -3.85
N SER A 34 10.87 -10.94 -3.15
CA SER A 34 11.85 -10.28 -2.27
C SER A 34 11.79 -10.72 -0.80
N ILE A 35 10.79 -11.52 -0.42
CA ILE A 35 10.75 -12.21 0.87
C ILE A 35 11.77 -13.35 0.79
N SER A 36 12.91 -13.16 1.45
CA SER A 36 14.07 -14.05 1.42
C SER A 36 13.68 -15.48 1.85
N LYS A 37 14.53 -16.46 1.49
CA LYS A 37 14.40 -17.85 1.97
C LYS A 37 14.63 -18.00 3.49
N ASN A 38 14.97 -16.92 4.20
CA ASN A 38 15.40 -16.94 5.61
C ASN A 38 14.33 -16.42 6.58
N SER A 39 13.07 -16.22 6.16
CA SER A 39 12.00 -15.92 7.12
C SER A 39 11.63 -17.19 7.90
N ASN A 40 11.66 -17.11 9.24
CA ASN A 40 11.21 -18.20 10.13
C ASN A 40 9.71 -18.54 9.96
N GLU A 41 8.95 -17.68 9.28
CA GLU A 41 7.54 -17.83 8.98
C GLU A 41 7.30 -18.21 7.50
N PRO A 42 6.33 -19.08 7.19
CA PRO A 42 5.97 -19.39 5.81
C PRO A 42 5.53 -18.13 5.05
N LYS A 43 5.92 -18.01 3.77
CA LYS A 43 5.45 -16.92 2.88
C LYS A 43 3.92 -16.76 2.89
N SER A 44 3.19 -17.86 3.06
CA SER A 44 1.74 -17.86 3.17
C SER A 44 1.22 -17.12 4.42
N GLY A 45 1.98 -17.12 5.51
CA GLY A 45 1.68 -16.36 6.74
C GLY A 45 1.73 -14.86 6.50
N PHE A 46 2.81 -14.36 5.89
CA PHE A 46 2.94 -12.96 5.52
C PHE A 46 1.82 -12.51 4.57
N ARG A 47 1.54 -13.28 3.50
CA ARG A 47 0.47 -12.95 2.54
C ARG A 47 -0.90 -12.82 3.20
N LYS A 48 -1.24 -13.78 4.08
CA LYS A 48 -2.50 -13.75 4.85
C LYS A 48 -2.57 -12.51 5.74
N ALA A 49 -1.47 -12.17 6.41
CA ALA A 49 -1.42 -10.99 7.27
C ALA A 49 -1.53 -9.70 6.47
N LEU A 50 -0.85 -9.60 5.32
CA LEU A 50 -0.91 -8.44 4.43
C LEU A 50 -2.33 -8.17 3.94
N VAL A 51 -3.03 -9.20 3.45
CA VAL A 51 -4.43 -9.07 3.01
C VAL A 51 -5.32 -8.63 4.16
N LYS A 52 -5.18 -9.24 5.35
CA LYS A 52 -5.96 -8.85 6.54
C LYS A 52 -5.70 -7.40 6.94
N THR A 53 -4.44 -6.96 6.93
CA THR A 53 -4.06 -5.59 7.24
C THR A 53 -4.67 -4.61 6.24
N CYS A 54 -4.60 -4.90 4.93
CA CYS A 54 -5.20 -4.04 3.91
C CYS A 54 -6.73 -3.95 4.07
N LEU A 55 -7.42 -5.07 4.29
CA LEU A 55 -8.86 -5.07 4.52
C LEU A 55 -9.26 -4.31 5.78
N ALA A 56 -8.49 -4.44 6.87
CA ALA A 56 -8.74 -3.69 8.09
C ALA A 56 -8.60 -2.17 7.85
N LEU A 57 -7.54 -1.75 7.14
CA LEU A 57 -7.33 -0.33 6.81
C LEU A 57 -8.38 0.20 5.81
N ILE A 58 -8.82 -0.61 4.85
CA ILE A 58 -9.95 -0.27 3.97
C ILE A 58 -11.24 -0.09 4.79
N LYS A 59 -11.49 -0.97 5.75
CA LYS A 59 -12.64 -0.82 6.64
C LYS A 59 -12.57 0.48 7.45
N GLU A 60 -11.40 0.82 7.97
CA GLU A 60 -11.18 2.11 8.66
C GLU A 60 -11.44 3.31 7.73
N MET A 61 -11.16 3.17 6.42
CA MET A 61 -11.51 4.18 5.40
C MET A 61 -13.02 4.26 5.16
N ASP A 62 -13.72 3.12 5.17
CA ASP A 62 -15.18 3.07 5.07
C ASP A 62 -15.87 3.69 6.29
N ASP A 63 -15.34 3.40 7.48
CA ASP A 63 -15.84 3.88 8.77
C ASP A 63 -15.44 5.33 9.07
N LYS A 64 -14.62 5.94 8.22
CA LYS A 64 -14.05 7.29 8.38
C LYS A 64 -13.17 7.49 9.62
N THR A 65 -12.42 6.45 9.97
CA THR A 65 -11.52 6.41 11.12
C THR A 65 -10.07 6.13 10.74
N LEU A 66 -9.76 6.01 9.45
CA LEU A 66 -8.41 5.82 8.95
C LEU A 66 -7.52 7.00 9.33
N SER A 67 -6.29 6.70 9.74
CA SER A 67 -5.25 7.70 9.95
C SER A 67 -3.88 7.14 9.57
N ASN A 68 -2.95 8.03 9.27
CA ASN A 68 -1.58 7.72 8.93
C ASN A 68 -0.89 6.89 10.04
N VAL A 69 -1.20 7.19 11.30
CA VAL A 69 -0.69 6.44 12.46
C VAL A 69 -1.12 4.98 12.40
N LYS A 70 -2.40 4.70 12.05
CA LYS A 70 -2.90 3.32 11.91
C LYS A 70 -2.25 2.61 10.73
N ILE A 71 -2.07 3.30 9.59
CA ILE A 71 -1.39 2.75 8.40
C ILE A 71 0.04 2.34 8.77
N ARG A 72 0.82 3.27 9.34
CA ARG A 72 2.22 3.04 9.72
C ARG A 72 2.37 1.95 10.78
N LYS A 73 1.44 1.86 11.73
CA LYS A 73 1.39 0.75 12.69
C LYS A 73 1.15 -0.60 12.01
N GLY A 74 0.24 -0.66 11.03
CA GLY A 74 0.00 -1.87 10.23
C GLY A 74 1.24 -2.33 9.48
N ILE A 75 1.97 -1.40 8.86
CA ILE A 75 3.24 -1.66 8.16
C ILE A 75 4.30 -2.18 9.14
N LYS A 76 4.48 -1.49 10.27
CA LYS A 76 5.43 -1.86 11.32
C LYS A 76 5.20 -3.29 11.82
N ASN A 77 3.95 -3.62 12.17
CA ASN A 77 3.59 -4.94 12.67
C ASN A 77 3.91 -6.05 11.66
N LEU A 78 3.69 -5.81 10.35
CA LEU A 78 4.06 -6.78 9.31
C LEU A 78 5.57 -6.92 9.17
N SER A 79 6.29 -5.79 9.18
CA SER A 79 7.75 -5.75 9.06
C SER A 79 8.42 -6.53 10.20
N GLU A 80 8.07 -6.22 11.45
CA GLU A 80 8.66 -6.85 12.63
C GLU A 80 8.30 -8.34 12.74
N LYS A 81 7.02 -8.68 12.53
CA LYS A 81 6.55 -10.07 12.69
C LYS A 81 7.16 -11.02 11.67
N TYR A 82 7.33 -10.57 10.42
CA TYR A 82 7.74 -11.43 9.32
C TYR A 82 9.18 -11.18 8.86
N GLY A 83 9.92 -10.30 9.54
CA GLY A 83 11.32 -10.01 9.23
C GLY A 83 11.52 -9.43 7.83
N VAL A 84 10.54 -8.70 7.31
CA VAL A 84 10.64 -7.99 6.02
C VAL A 84 10.97 -6.53 6.27
N SER A 85 11.61 -5.86 5.33
CA SER A 85 11.88 -4.43 5.45
C SER A 85 10.59 -3.60 5.50
N TYR A 86 10.67 -2.43 6.12
CA TYR A 86 9.55 -1.50 6.18
C TYR A 86 9.11 -1.07 4.76
N GLY A 87 10.09 -0.86 3.87
CA GLY A 87 9.86 -0.59 2.45
C GLY A 87 9.04 -1.68 1.74
N GLN A 88 9.36 -2.95 1.97
CA GLN A 88 8.60 -4.06 1.37
C GLN A 88 7.17 -4.14 1.90
N ALA A 89 6.98 -3.95 3.21
CA ALA A 89 5.65 -4.00 3.83
C ALA A 89 4.75 -2.83 3.40
N GLN A 90 5.30 -1.61 3.23
CA GLN A 90 4.50 -0.44 2.91
C GLN A 90 3.96 -0.41 1.48
N LYS A 91 4.68 -0.99 0.50
CA LYS A 91 4.37 -0.76 -0.93
C LYS A 91 2.98 -1.26 -1.30
N VAL A 92 2.61 -2.49 -0.90
CA VAL A 92 1.26 -3.02 -1.18
C VAL A 92 0.19 -2.25 -0.43
N ILE A 93 0.42 -1.95 0.85
CA ILE A 93 -0.55 -1.23 1.69
C ILE A 93 -0.87 0.13 1.07
N ASN A 94 0.15 0.93 0.78
CA ASN A 94 -0.04 2.29 0.27
C ASN A 94 -0.66 2.27 -1.14
N VAL A 95 -0.23 1.37 -2.04
CA VAL A 95 -0.85 1.26 -3.38
C VAL A 95 -2.32 0.85 -3.28
N CYS A 96 -2.64 -0.16 -2.46
CA CYS A 96 -4.01 -0.64 -2.31
C CYS A 96 -4.92 0.45 -1.75
N LEU A 97 -4.47 1.16 -0.71
CA LEU A 97 -5.26 2.25 -0.12
C LEU A 97 -5.42 3.43 -1.08
N LYS A 98 -4.36 3.82 -1.81
CA LYS A 98 -4.42 4.88 -2.83
C LYS A 98 -5.47 4.56 -3.88
N GLN A 99 -5.39 3.38 -4.49
CA GLN A 99 -6.32 2.99 -5.54
C GLN A 99 -7.74 2.83 -5.02
N TYR A 100 -7.92 2.26 -3.82
CA TYR A 100 -9.24 2.17 -3.21
C TYR A 100 -9.85 3.56 -2.99
N MET A 101 -9.05 4.52 -2.50
CA MET A 101 -9.45 5.92 -2.34
C MET A 101 -9.91 6.53 -3.66
N PHE A 102 -9.13 6.40 -4.74
CA PHE A 102 -9.50 6.94 -6.06
C PHE A 102 -10.75 6.28 -6.65
N LEU A 103 -10.85 4.94 -6.61
CA LEU A 103 -11.99 4.19 -7.16
C LEU A 103 -13.30 4.48 -6.42
N THR A 104 -13.23 4.79 -5.13
CA THR A 104 -14.40 5.09 -4.30
C THR A 104 -14.60 6.57 -4.02
N GLN A 105 -13.77 7.44 -4.63
CA GLN A 105 -13.79 8.89 -4.51
C GLN A 105 -13.72 9.41 -3.05
N LYS A 106 -13.02 8.68 -2.18
CA LYS A 106 -12.85 9.04 -0.75
C LYS A 106 -11.68 9.99 -0.53
N TYR A 107 -11.62 11.09 -1.28
CA TYR A 107 -10.46 12.00 -1.32
C TYR A 107 -10.15 12.67 0.03
N GLU A 108 -11.08 12.65 0.99
CA GLU A 108 -10.82 13.13 2.35
C GLU A 108 -9.65 12.42 3.05
N PHE A 109 -9.26 11.22 2.60
CA PHE A 109 -8.11 10.50 3.16
C PHE A 109 -6.77 10.83 2.48
N ALA A 110 -6.74 11.71 1.47
CA ALA A 110 -5.52 12.01 0.73
C ALA A 110 -4.38 12.57 1.61
N THR A 111 -4.72 13.24 2.72
CA THR A 111 -3.76 13.74 3.72
C THR A 111 -3.15 12.63 4.59
N GLU A 112 -3.91 11.56 4.80
CA GLU A 112 -3.51 10.41 5.62
C GLU A 112 -2.66 9.39 4.85
N LEU A 113 -2.86 9.31 3.53
CA LEU A 113 -2.17 8.35 2.69
C LEU A 113 -0.73 8.79 2.43
N ASP A 114 0.19 7.86 2.68
CA ASP A 114 1.59 7.99 2.32
C ASP A 114 1.80 7.59 0.84
N CYS A 115 2.81 8.16 0.20
CA CYS A 115 3.27 7.72 -1.12
C CYS A 115 3.88 6.31 -1.01
N PRO A 116 3.53 5.35 -1.88
CA PRO A 116 4.28 4.12 -2.01
C PRO A 116 5.76 4.41 -2.29
N LEU A 117 6.67 3.89 -1.46
CA LEU A 117 8.09 3.95 -1.76
C LEU A 117 8.50 2.87 -2.77
N ASP A 118 9.30 3.28 -3.74
CA ASP A 118 10.08 2.48 -4.68
C ASP A 118 11.37 3.24 -5.07
N SER A 119 12.32 2.53 -5.66
CA SER A 119 13.56 3.05 -6.24
C SER A 119 13.36 4.33 -7.06
N THR A 120 12.28 4.45 -7.84
CA THR A 120 11.95 5.66 -8.60
C THR A 120 11.52 6.81 -7.70
N THR A 121 10.53 6.59 -6.81
CA THR A 121 10.03 7.64 -5.91
C THR A 121 11.07 8.13 -4.90
N MET A 122 12.02 7.27 -4.51
CA MET A 122 13.12 7.59 -3.59
C MET A 122 14.32 8.24 -4.30
N LYS A 123 14.37 8.18 -5.64
CA LYS A 123 15.50 8.70 -6.42
C LYS A 123 15.67 10.20 -6.17
N GLY A 124 16.89 10.59 -5.78
CA GLY A 124 17.25 12.00 -5.56
C GLY A 124 16.89 12.57 -4.18
N CYS A 125 16.29 11.79 -3.27
CA CYS A 125 15.94 12.32 -1.93
C CYS A 125 17.11 12.34 -0.93
N HIS A 126 18.29 11.80 -1.29
CA HIS A 126 19.50 11.75 -0.45
C HIS A 126 19.30 11.22 1.00
N ILE A 127 18.27 10.40 1.23
CA ILE A 127 18.04 9.73 2.52
C ILE A 127 18.86 8.44 2.57
N SER A 128 19.28 8.05 3.78
CA SER A 128 20.04 6.83 4.02
C SER A 128 19.34 5.61 3.40
N HIS A 129 20.11 4.64 2.91
CA HIS A 129 19.58 3.37 2.40
C HIS A 129 18.59 3.50 1.22
N ASN A 130 19.03 4.06 0.09
CA ASN A 130 18.29 4.20 -1.18
C ASN A 130 17.80 2.87 -1.83
N LYS A 131 17.83 1.76 -1.10
CA LYS A 131 17.33 0.44 -1.50
C LYS A 131 16.17 0.06 -0.60
N MET A 132 15.07 -0.37 -1.22
CA MET A 132 13.82 -0.75 -0.55
C MET A 132 14.00 -1.74 0.61
N CYS A 133 14.89 -2.73 0.45
CA CYS A 133 15.18 -3.76 1.45
C CYS A 133 15.90 -3.24 2.71
N SER A 134 16.37 -1.99 2.68
CA SER A 134 17.15 -1.38 3.75
C SER A 134 16.44 -0.18 4.39
N VAL A 135 15.26 0.20 3.89
CA VAL A 135 14.45 1.30 4.44
C VAL A 135 13.91 0.92 5.82
N LYS A 136 14.24 1.75 6.81
CA LYS A 136 13.69 1.67 8.18
C LYS A 136 12.50 2.62 8.36
N GLU A 137 11.83 2.52 9.50
CA GLU A 137 10.66 3.35 9.84
C GLU A 137 10.98 4.86 9.78
N ASP A 138 12.15 5.28 10.28
CA ASP A 138 12.52 6.70 10.30
C ASP A 138 12.91 7.22 8.92
N ASP A 139 13.64 6.42 8.12
CA ASP A 139 13.89 6.75 6.71
C ASP A 139 12.55 6.94 5.98
N TYR A 140 11.62 6.01 6.17
CA TYR A 140 10.29 6.07 5.58
C TYR A 140 9.56 7.37 5.96
N LYS A 141 9.52 7.74 7.25
CA LYS A 141 8.91 9.00 7.70
C LYS A 141 9.58 10.21 7.05
N ASN A 142 10.90 10.20 6.92
CA ASN A 142 11.65 11.28 6.28
C ASN A 142 11.27 11.43 4.80
N TYR A 143 11.15 10.32 4.04
CA TYR A 143 10.68 10.37 2.66
C TYR A 143 9.27 10.98 2.57
N GLN A 144 8.35 10.54 3.41
CA GLN A 144 6.97 11.05 3.39
C GLN A 144 6.90 12.54 3.72
N ASN A 145 7.68 13.00 4.70
CA ASN A 145 7.76 14.42 5.04
C ASN A 145 8.36 15.25 3.89
N LEU A 146 9.34 14.73 3.15
CA LEU A 146 9.87 15.40 1.96
C LEU A 146 8.82 15.50 0.86
N PHE A 147 8.06 14.43 0.61
CA PHE A 147 7.00 14.44 -0.41
C PHE A 147 5.89 15.42 -0.05
N GLU A 148 5.48 15.47 1.22
CA GLU A 148 4.48 16.43 1.69
C GLU A 148 4.96 17.88 1.48
N LYS A 149 6.22 18.18 1.79
CA LYS A 149 6.80 19.52 1.56
C LYS A 149 6.85 19.90 0.07
N GLN A 150 7.09 18.94 -0.82
CA GLN A 150 7.24 19.19 -2.25
C GLN A 150 5.91 19.23 -3.01
N PHE A 151 4.94 18.40 -2.61
CA PHE A 151 3.70 18.17 -3.37
C PHE A 151 2.43 18.58 -2.62
N ALA A 152 2.55 19.14 -1.40
CA ALA A 152 1.47 19.40 -0.44
C ALA A 152 0.75 18.15 0.09
N LEU A 153 0.50 17.16 -0.77
CA LEU A 153 -0.02 15.85 -0.42
C LEU A 153 0.98 14.78 -0.81
N LYS A 154 1.34 13.92 0.15
CA LYS A 154 2.32 12.83 -0.05
C LYS A 154 1.97 11.96 -1.26
N VAL A 155 0.69 11.61 -1.40
CA VAL A 155 0.18 10.72 -2.46
C VAL A 155 0.42 11.26 -3.88
N LEU A 156 0.55 12.58 -4.06
CA LEU A 156 0.74 13.19 -5.39
C LEU A 156 2.14 12.97 -5.95
N LYS A 157 3.14 12.64 -5.11
CA LYS A 157 4.47 12.24 -5.61
C LYS A 157 4.40 11.06 -6.59
N ASP A 158 3.39 10.21 -6.44
CA ASP A 158 3.23 8.99 -7.23
C ASP A 158 2.67 9.26 -8.64
N GLU A 159 2.17 10.47 -8.93
CA GLU A 159 1.54 10.78 -10.22
C GLU A 159 2.50 10.60 -11.39
N GLU A 160 3.72 11.14 -11.29
CA GLU A 160 4.75 11.02 -12.32
C GLU A 160 5.15 9.55 -12.53
N TYR A 161 5.22 8.79 -11.44
CA TYR A 161 5.53 7.36 -11.49
C TYR A 161 4.40 6.54 -12.13
N ASP A 162 3.15 6.83 -11.78
CA ASP A 162 1.98 6.20 -12.40
C ASP A 162 1.93 6.49 -13.90
N LYS A 163 2.14 7.75 -14.32
CA LYS A 163 2.23 8.15 -15.74
C LYS A 163 3.31 7.36 -16.47
N GLN A 164 4.52 7.28 -15.92
CA GLN A 164 5.60 6.49 -16.53
C GLN A 164 5.22 5.01 -16.68
N ARG A 165 4.60 4.40 -15.67
CA ARG A 165 4.19 2.99 -15.73
C ARG A 165 3.11 2.73 -16.76
N ILE A 166 2.13 3.63 -16.84
CA ILE A 166 1.07 3.59 -17.83
C ILE A 166 1.69 3.71 -19.23
N ASN A 167 2.54 4.72 -19.47
CA ASN A 167 3.17 4.96 -20.75
C ASN A 167 4.04 3.78 -21.21
N ASN A 168 4.80 3.19 -20.27
CA ASN A 168 5.60 1.99 -20.54
C ASN A 168 4.74 0.77 -20.90
N TYR A 169 3.52 0.68 -20.37
CA TYR A 169 2.61 -0.43 -20.67
C TYR A 169 1.90 -0.24 -22.02
N VAL A 170 1.43 0.97 -22.32
CA VAL A 170 0.69 1.25 -23.57
C VAL A 170 1.62 1.57 -24.76
N GLY A 171 2.91 1.81 -24.52
CA GLY A 171 3.90 2.09 -25.56
C GLY A 171 3.89 3.54 -26.08
N GLY A 172 3.46 4.51 -25.26
CA GLY A 172 3.34 5.93 -25.66
C GLY A 172 2.76 6.80 -24.55
N GLU A 173 2.64 8.11 -24.77
CA GLU A 173 1.98 9.02 -23.82
C GLU A 173 0.45 8.88 -23.89
N ILE A 174 -0.21 8.85 -22.73
CA ILE A 174 -1.68 8.99 -22.60
C ILE A 174 -2.05 10.43 -22.29
#